data_AF-A0A524JTX5-F1
#
_entry.id   AF-A0A524JTX5-F1
#
_cell.length_a   1.000
_cell.length_b   1.000
_cell.length_c   1.000
_cell.angle_alpha   90.00
_cell.angle_beta   90.00
_cell.angle_gamma   90.00
#
_symmetry.space_group_name_H-M   'P 1'
#
loop_
_entity.id
_entity.type
_entity.pdbx_description
1 polymer ?
#
loop_
_entity_poly.entity_id
_entity_poly.type
_entity_poly.pdbx_seq_one_letter_code
_entity_poly.pdbx_strand_id
1 'polypeptide(L)' 'MSDYGSLYLIETSYNFDRDATEVIFGYLKQDRTIVGRISSIRVIVNIPGCGENESEAVERGLKKARELLVSASKAEFEDS' A
#
# COMPACT_ATOMS: atom_id res chain seq x y z
N MET A 1 19.32 -6.10 18.83
CA MET A 1 19.10 -4.99 17.89
C MET A 1 17.76 -5.26 17.27
N SER A 2 16.70 -4.57 17.71
CA SER A 2 15.36 -4.86 17.19
C SER A 2 15.10 -3.98 15.99
N ASP A 3 14.95 -4.69 14.87
CA ASP A 3 14.79 -4.21 13.52
C ASP A 3 13.46 -3.47 13.36
N TYR A 4 13.51 -2.15 13.21
CA TYR A 4 12.36 -1.40 12.73
C TYR A 4 12.42 -1.35 11.21
N GLY A 5 11.57 -2.16 10.57
CA GLY A 5 11.51 -2.25 9.11
C GLY A 5 10.22 -2.83 8.53
N SER A 6 9.09 -2.79 9.24
CA SER A 6 7.82 -3.32 8.73
C SER A 6 7.00 -2.23 8.04
N LEU A 7 6.52 -2.52 6.83
CA LEU A 7 5.48 -1.73 6.18
C LEU A 7 4.17 -1.86 6.98
N TYR A 8 3.57 -0.75 7.37
CA TYR A 8 2.28 -0.70 8.05
C TYR A 8 1.21 -0.08 7.16
N LEU A 9 -0.04 -0.52 7.31
CA LEU A 9 -1.16 0.13 6.64
C LEU A 9 -1.43 1.49 7.31
N ILE A 10 -1.42 2.57 6.54
CA ILE A 10 -1.78 3.92 7.01
C ILE A 10 -3.27 4.16 6.75
N GLU A 11 -3.68 3.98 5.51
CA GLU A 11 -5.01 4.39 5.03
C GLU A 11 -5.47 3.47 3.90
N THR A 12 -6.78 3.28 3.81
CA THR A 12 -7.42 2.68 2.64
C THR A 12 -8.72 3.42 2.36
N SER A 13 -8.92 3.81 1.10
CA SER A 13 -10.12 4.51 0.68
C SER A 13 -10.57 4.00 -0.69
N TYR A 14 -11.88 4.06 -0.93
CA TYR A 14 -12.48 3.66 -2.20
C TYR A 14 -13.09 4.86 -2.91
N ASN A 15 -12.81 4.97 -4.21
CA ASN A 15 -13.35 6.00 -5.08
C ASN A 15 -14.39 5.36 -6.02
N PHE A 16 -15.67 5.63 -5.75
CA PHE A 16 -16.81 5.13 -6.51
C PHE A 16 -16.82 5.61 -7.97
N ASP A 17 -16.41 6.86 -8.24
CA ASP A 17 -16.40 7.41 -9.60
C ASP A 17 -15.41 6.69 -10.52
N ARG A 18 -14.38 6.09 -9.93
CA ARG A 18 -13.27 5.45 -10.64
C ARG A 18 -13.22 3.93 -10.44
N ASP A 19 -14.12 3.37 -9.65
CA ASP A 19 -14.06 1.97 -9.18
C ASP A 19 -12.63 1.60 -8.73
N ALA A 20 -12.01 2.46 -7.90
CA ALA A 20 -10.61 2.34 -7.54
C ALA A 20 -10.39 2.44 -6.03
N THR A 21 -9.64 1.48 -5.48
CA THR A 21 -9.23 1.47 -4.08
C THR A 21 -7.80 1.99 -3.98
N GLU A 22 -7.62 3.04 -3.19
CA GLU A 22 -6.32 3.58 -2.84
C GLU A 22 -5.87 2.99 -1.49
N VAL A 23 -4.65 2.49 -1.44
CA VAL A 23 -4.05 1.90 -0.24
C VAL A 23 -2.70 2.58 0.01
N ILE A 24 -2.53 3.16 1.19
CA ILE A 24 -1.29 3.83 1.59
C ILE A 24 -0.58 2.98 2.64
N PHE A 25 0.64 2.56 2.33
CA PHE A 25 1.52 1.88 3.27
C PHE A 25 2.62 2.83 3.75
N GLY A 26 2.96 2.75 5.03
CA GLY A 26 4.02 3.52 5.66
C GLY A 26 5.20 2.66 6.05
N TYR A 27 6.38 3.25 6.03
CA TYR A 27 7.62 2.71 6.55
C TYR A 27 8.27 3.75 7.45
N LEU A 28 8.46 3.39 8.72
CA LEU A 28 9.13 4.23 9.70
C LEU A 28 10.60 3.83 9.78
N LYS A 29 11.49 4.67 9.24
CA LYS A 29 12.93 4.53 9.47
C LYS A 29 13.29 5.28 10.74
N GLN A 30 13.63 4.56 11.81
CA GLN A 30 14.15 5.21 13.02
C GLN A 30 15.63 5.54 12.77
N ASP A 31 15.89 6.74 12.25
CA ASP A 31 17.25 7.25 12.13
C ASP A 31 17.71 7.76 13.51
N ARG A 32 18.87 7.30 14.01
CA ARG A 32 19.36 7.67 15.35
C ARG A 32 19.64 9.16 15.49
N THR A 33 19.71 9.88 14.38
CA THR A 33 19.99 11.33 14.30
C THR A 33 18.76 12.15 13.90
N ILE A 34 17.74 11.53 13.28
CA ILE A 34 16.54 12.20 12.78
C ILE A 34 15.31 11.39 13.23
N VAL A 35 14.64 11.88 14.26
CA VAL A 35 13.37 11.32 14.71
C VAL A 35 12.30 11.62 13.64
N GLY A 36 11.78 10.58 12.99
CA GLY A 36 10.46 10.64 12.34
C GLY A 36 10.39 10.82 10.81
N ARG A 37 11.26 10.20 10.01
CA ARG A 37 11.01 10.10 8.56
C ARG A 37 10.06 8.93 8.27
N ILE A 38 8.82 9.25 7.91
CA ILE A 38 7.87 8.31 7.31
C ILE A 38 8.12 8.32 5.80
N SER A 39 8.52 7.17 5.24
CA SER A 39 8.40 6.93 3.80
C SER A 39 7.08 6.23 3.55
N SER A 40 6.35 6.58 2.49
CA SER A 40 5.08 5.93 2.17
C SER A 40 5.04 5.46 0.72
N ILE A 41 4.27 4.39 0.50
CA ILE A 41 3.98 3.84 -0.82
C ILE A 41 2.46 3.93 -0.99
N ARG A 42 2.02 4.67 -2.00
CA ARG A 42 0.63 4.75 -2.43
C ARG A 42 0.41 3.74 -3.55
N VAL A 43 -0.53 2.81 -3.36
CA VAL A 43 -0.94 1.82 -4.36
C VAL A 43 -2.39 2.09 -4.74
N ILE A 44 -2.66 2.30 -6.03
CA ILE A 44 -4.01 2.49 -6.55
C ILE A 44 -4.39 1.23 -7.33
N VAL A 45 -5.50 0.60 -6.95
CA VAL A 45 -5.96 -0.64 -7.58
C VAL A 45 -7.38 -0.47 -8.09
N ASN A 46 -7.61 -0.76 -9.36
CA ASN A 46 -8.95 -0.80 -9.92
C ASN A 46 -9.69 -2.07 -9.46
N ILE A 47 -10.86 -1.87 -8.87
CA ILE A 47 -11.77 -2.91 -8.36
C ILE A 47 -13.13 -2.76 -9.06
N PRO A 48 -13.23 -3.15 -10.34
CA PRO A 48 -14.47 -3.02 -11.07
C PRO A 48 -15.56 -3.92 -10.50
N GLY A 49 -16.80 -3.44 -10.56
CA GLY A 49 -18.00 -4.20 -10.23
C GLY A 49 -18.33 -4.27 -8.75
N CYS A 50 -17.70 -3.45 -7.90
CA CYS A 50 -18.13 -3.27 -6.51
C CYS A 50 -19.26 -2.24 -6.37
N GLY A 51 -19.45 -1.35 -7.35
CA GLY A 51 -20.53 -0.34 -7.29
C GLY A 51 -20.47 0.45 -5.98
N GLU A 52 -21.60 0.56 -5.28
CA GLU A 52 -21.71 1.23 -3.96
C GLU A 52 -21.24 0.36 -2.77
N ASN A 53 -20.78 -0.88 -3.00
CA ASN A 53 -20.31 -1.77 -1.94
C ASN A 53 -18.86 -1.46 -1.53
N GLU A 54 -18.70 -0.40 -0.74
CA GLU A 54 -17.40 0.11 -0.28
C GLU A 54 -16.59 -0.94 0.47
N SER A 55 -17.21 -1.67 1.41
CA SER A 55 -16.52 -2.66 2.25
C SER A 55 -15.86 -3.76 1.41
N GLU A 56 -16.56 -4.27 0.40
CA GLU A 56 -16.02 -5.28 -0.51
C GLU A 56 -14.89 -4.69 -1.38
N ALA A 57 -15.06 -3.46 -1.87
CA ALA A 57 -14.04 -2.78 -2.67
C ALA A 57 -12.75 -2.55 -1.89
N VAL A 58 -12.87 -2.14 -0.63
CA VAL A 58 -11.75 -1.93 0.29
C VAL A 58 -11.03 -3.25 0.57
N GLU A 59 -11.75 -4.33 0.89
CA GLU A 59 -11.14 -5.63 1.18
C GLU A 59 -10.38 -6.19 -0.04
N ARG A 60 -11.03 -6.18 -1.21
CA ARG A 60 -10.43 -6.64 -2.47
C ARG A 60 -9.25 -5.77 -2.89
N GLY A 61 -9.37 -4.45 -2.73
CA GLY A 61 -8.32 -3.49 -3.01
C GLY A 61 -7.10 -3.69 -2.14
N LEU A 62 -7.29 -3.83 -0.82
CA LEU A 62 -6.21 -4.11 0.13
C LEU A 62 -5.49 -5.42 -0.18
N LYS A 63 -6.24 -6.48 -0.50
CA LYS A 63 -5.65 -7.77 -0.88
C LYS A 63 -4.77 -7.65 -2.12
N LYS A 64 -5.28 -7.06 -3.20
CA LYS A 64 -4.51 -6.86 -4.44
C LYS A 64 -3.31 -5.94 -4.24
N ALA A 65 -3.44 -4.88 -3.44
CA ALA A 65 -2.33 -3.98 -3.15
C ALA A 65 -1.18 -4.71 -2.44
N ARG A 66 -1.49 -5.60 -1.49
CA ARG A 66 -0.48 -6.46 -0.83
C ARG A 66 0.18 -7.43 -1.82
N GLU A 67 -0.60 -8.07 -2.69
CA GLU A 67 -0.07 -8.96 -3.73
C GLU A 67 0.88 -8.22 -4.68
N LEU A 68 0.54 -7.00 -5.10
CA LEU A 68 1.38 -6.14 -5.93
C LEU A 68 2.70 -5.80 -5.23
N LEU A 69 2.68 -5.44 -3.95
CA LEU A 69 3.90 -5.16 -3.19
C LEU A 69 4.79 -6.39 -3.05
N VAL A 70 4.21 -7.57 -2.79
CA VAL A 70 4.97 -8.82 -2.73
C VAL A 70 5.58 -9.16 -4.09
N SER A 71 4.84 -8.96 -5.18
CA SER A 71 5.35 -9.15 -6.53
C SER A 71 6.50 -8.18 -6.84
N ALA A 72 6.32 -6.89 -6.53
CA ALA A 72 7.33 -5.86 -6.74
C ALA A 72 8.60 -6.12 -5.92
N SER A 73 8.49 -6.63 -4.69
CA SER A 73 9.66 -7.00 -3.86
C SER A 73 10.49 -8.16 -4.41
N LYS A 74 9.91 -8.93 -5.35
CA LYS A 74 10.55 -10.08 -6.01
C LYS A 74 10.98 -9.78 -7.44
N ALA A 75 10.61 -8.61 -7.98
CA ALA A 75 11.03 -8.22 -9.31
C ALA A 75 12.54 -7.99 -9.32
N GLU A 76 13.22 -8.48 -10.36
CA GLU A 76 14.61 -8.15 -10.58
C GLU A 76 14.73 -6.64 -10.84
N PHE A 77 15.74 -6.01 -10.25
CA PHE A 77 16.08 -4.65 -10.65
C PHE A 77 16.61 -4.72 -12.08
N GLU A 78 15.92 -4.10 -13.03
CA GLU A 78 16.50 -3.86 -14.34
C GLU A 78 17.66 -2.86 -14.13
N ASP A 79 18.89 -3.37 -14.15
CA ASP A 79 20.09 -2.53 -14.25
C ASP A 79 20.09 -1.89 -15.64
N SER A 80 19.55 -0.67 -15.72
CA SER A 80 19.55 0.19 -16.92
C SER A 80 20.87 0.90 -17.11
#